data_AF-A0A7V3M9I9-F1
#
_entry.id   AF-A0A7V3M9I9-F1
#
_cell.length_a   1.000
_cell.length_b   1.000
_cell.length_c   1.000
_cell.angle_alpha   90.00
_cell.angle_beta   90.00
_cell.angle_gamma   90.00
#
_symmetry.space_group_name_H-M   'P 1'
#
loop_
_entity.id
_entity.type
_entity.pdbx_description
1 polymer ?
#
loop_
_entity_poly.entity_id
_entity_poly.type
_entity_poly.pdbx_seq_one_letter_code
_entity_poly.pdbx_strand_id
1 'polypeptide(L)' 'MVREREQELRRRRVRKQKLKKLRAKLAATTDPAERERIIQKIRKISPWAPIELPPKPAQGQ' A
#
# COMPACT_ATOMS: atom_id res chain seq x y z
N MET A 1 -0.35 31.42 -5.46
CA MET A 1 0.90 30.69 -5.15
C MET A 1 0.59 29.62 -4.12
N VAL A 2 0.72 28.34 -4.46
CA VAL A 2 0.57 27.25 -3.48
C VAL A 2 1.84 27.24 -2.63
N ARG A 3 1.70 27.50 -1.32
CA ARG A 3 2.85 27.54 -0.41
C ARG A 3 3.50 26.16 -0.39
N GLU A 4 4.83 26.09 -0.29
CA GLU A 4 5.59 24.82 -0.33
C GLU A 4 5.06 23.79 0.68
N ARG A 5 4.58 24.28 1.83
CA ARG A 5 3.89 23.49 2.86
C ARG A 5 2.62 22.80 2.37
N GLU A 6 1.81 23.45 1.54
CA GLU A 6 0.59 22.85 0.99
C GLU A 6 0.90 21.77 -0.05
N GLN A 7 1.95 21.95 -0.86
CA GLN A 7 2.42 20.92 -1.77
C GLN A 7 2.91 19.68 -1.03
N GLU A 8 3.68 19.86 0.04
CA GLU A 8 4.14 18.75 0.87
C GLU A 8 2.97 17.99 1.51
N LEU A 9 2.01 18.73 2.10
CA LEU A 9 0.80 18.14 2.65
C LEU A 9 0.01 17.36 1.60
N ARG A 10 -0.12 17.89 0.38
CA ARG A 10 -0.78 17.21 -0.73
C ARG A 10 -0.03 15.93 -1.12
N ARG A 11 1.29 15.97 -1.27
CA ARG A 11 2.13 14.79 -1.55
C ARG A 11 1.97 13.73 -0.46
N ARG A 12 1.96 14.13 0.82
CA ARG A 12 1.76 13.23 1.96
C ARG A 12 0.37 12.59 1.93
N ARG A 13 -0.69 13.35 1.66
CA ARG A 13 -2.07 12.83 1.50
C ARG A 13 -2.16 11.83 0.35
N VAL A 14 -1.58 12.15 -0.80
CA VAL A 14 -1.58 11.25 -1.97
C VAL A 14 -0.84 9.95 -1.66
N ARG A 15 0.33 10.01 -1.01
CA ARG A 15 1.07 8.82 -0.56
C ARG A 15 0.22 7.95 0.38
N LYS A 16 -0.41 8.55 1.39
CA LYS A 16 -1.31 7.83 2.32
C LYS A 16 -2.49 7.17 1.59
N GLN A 17 -3.12 7.87 0.65
CA GLN A 17 -4.22 7.31 -0.14
C GLN A 17 -3.78 6.14 -1.02
N LYS A 18 -2.61 6.25 -1.68
CA LYS A 18 -2.04 5.14 -2.47
C LYS A 18 -1.77 3.91 -1.61
N LEU A 19 -1.15 4.11 -0.44
CA LEU A 19 -0.89 3.02 0.51
C LEU A 19 -2.20 2.38 1.02
N LYS A 20 -3.22 3.18 1.35
CA LYS A 20 -4.54 2.68 1.75
C LYS A 20 -5.17 1.80 0.66
N LYS A 21 -5.13 2.25 -0.59
CA LYS A 21 -5.64 1.48 -1.74
C LYS A 21 -4.89 0.17 -1.93
N LEU A 22 -3.56 0.20 -1.86
CA LEU A 22 -2.75 -1.01 -2.01
C LEU A 22 -2.97 -2.00 -0.85
N ARG A 23 -3.11 -1.52 0.38
CA ARG A 23 -3.46 -2.36 1.54
C ARG A 23 -4.85 -2.99 1.40
N ALA A 24 -5.84 -2.22 0.94
CA ALA A 24 -7.17 -2.75 0.68
C ALA A 24 -7.16 -3.84 -0.41
N LYS A 25 -6.41 -3.61 -1.50
CA LYS A 25 -6.20 -4.63 -2.54
C LYS A 25 -5.51 -5.87 -1.98
N LEU A 26 -4.47 -5.69 -1.16
CA LEU A 26 -3.74 -6.80 -0.53
C LEU A 26 -4.66 -7.67 0.34
N ALA A 27 -5.62 -7.07 1.04
CA ALA A 27 -6.58 -7.78 1.88
C ALA A 27 -7.66 -8.51 1.08
N ALA A 28 -8.03 -7.99 -0.10
CA ALA A 28 -9.05 -8.59 -0.97
C ALA A 28 -8.48 -9.65 -1.93
N THR A 29 -7.20 -9.57 -2.27
CA THR A 29 -6.53 -10.49 -3.20
C THR A 29 -6.25 -11.84 -2.53
N THR A 30 -6.75 -12.92 -3.13
CA THR A 30 -6.46 -14.32 -2.78
C THR A 30 -5.33 -14.91 -3.62
N ASP A 31 -5.04 -14.33 -4.78
CA ASP A 31 -3.96 -14.77 -5.68
C ASP A 31 -2.56 -14.46 -5.10
N PRO A 32 -1.67 -15.45 -4.97
CA PRO A 32 -0.36 -15.25 -4.38
C PRO A 32 0.56 -14.33 -5.20
N ALA A 33 0.51 -14.40 -6.54
CA ALA A 33 1.39 -13.61 -7.41
C ALA A 33 1.01 -12.12 -7.40
N GLU A 34 -0.29 -11.81 -7.45
CA GLU A 34 -0.84 -10.47 -7.33
C GLU A 34 -0.54 -9.88 -5.93
N ARG A 35 -0.62 -10.71 -4.88
CA ARG A 35 -0.28 -10.32 -3.51
C ARG A 35 1.17 -9.86 -3.40
N GLU A 36 2.12 -10.63 -3.95
CA GLU A 36 3.54 -10.24 -4.00
C GLU A 36 3.78 -8.95 -4.79
N ARG A 37 3.12 -8.79 -5.94
CA ARG A 37 3.20 -7.55 -6.75
C ARG A 37 2.72 -6.34 -5.95
N ILE A 38 1.64 -6.48 -5.18
CA ILE A 38 1.10 -5.40 -4.33
C ILE A 38 2.08 -5.08 -3.20
N ILE A 39 2.67 -6.09 -2.55
CA ILE A 39 3.69 -5.91 -1.51
C ILE A 39 4.90 -5.15 -2.06
N GLN A 40 5.41 -5.54 -3.24
CA GLN A 40 6.53 -4.83 -3.87
C GLN A 40 6.17 -3.37 -4.18
N LYS A 41 4.95 -3.10 -4.66
CA LYS A 41 4.47 -1.72 -4.88
C LYS A 41 4.41 -0.91 -3.58
N ILE A 42 3.98 -1.52 -2.47
CA ILE A 42 3.98 -0.87 -1.15
C ILE A 42 5.40 -0.53 -0.72
N ARG A 43 6.35 -1.49 -0.81
CA ARG A 43 7.76 -1.29 -0.46
C ARG A 43 8.42 -0.19 -1.29
N LYS A 44 8.12 -0.09 -2.59
CA LYS A 44 8.62 0.98 -3.47
C LYS A 44 8.15 2.37 -3.06
N ILE A 45 6.92 2.49 -2.56
CA ILE A 45 6.32 3.78 -2.17
C ILE A 45 6.74 4.20 -0.77
N SER A 46 6.89 3.23 0.14
CA SER A 46 7.28 3.47 1.52
C SER A 46 8.16 2.30 1.99
N PRO A 47 9.50 2.48 1.95
CA PRO A 47 10.45 1.43 2.32
C PRO A 47 10.27 0.93 3.76
N TRP A 48 9.83 1.82 4.66
CA TRP A 48 9.64 1.54 6.08
C TRP A 48 8.18 1.37 6.50
N ALA A 49 7.24 1.20 5.55
CA ALA A 49 5.87 0.95 5.94
C ALA A 49 5.79 -0.43 6.64
N PRO A 50 5.24 -0.52 7.86
CA PRO A 50 4.89 -1.81 8.43
C PRO A 50 3.84 -2.43 7.51
N ILE A 51 4.26 -3.47 6.80
CA ILE A 51 3.37 -4.33 6.05
C ILE A 51 2.93 -5.37 7.06
N GLU A 52 1.91 -5.03 7.85
CA GLU A 52 1.15 -6.06 8.56
C GLU A 52 0.48 -6.89 7.47
N LEU A 53 1.15 -7.99 7.13
CA LEU A 53 0.59 -9.00 6.25
C LEU A 53 -0.63 -9.55 7.01
N PRO A 54 -1.87 -9.34 6.57
CA PRO A 54 -2.96 -10.12 7.13
C PRO A 54 -2.61 -11.60 6.95
N PRO A 55 -2.91 -12.46 7.93
CA PRO A 55 -2.65 -13.88 7.81
C PRO A 55 -3.22 -14.35 6.48
N LYS A 56 -2.36 -14.99 5.68
CA LYS A 56 -2.70 -15.57 4.37
C LYS A 56 -4.07 -16.24 4.55
N PRO A 57 -5.13 -15.89 3.79
CA PRO A 57 -6.36 -16.65 3.86
C PRO A 57 -5.94 -18.09 3.58
N ALA A 58 -6.24 -18.99 4.53
CA ALA A 58 -5.82 -20.38 4.47
C ALA A 58 -6.11 -20.87 3.06
N GLN A 59 -5.05 -21.19 2.32
CA GLN A 59 -5.20 -21.70 0.97
C GLN A 59 -5.91 -23.03 1.16
N GLY A 60 -7.21 -23.04 0.83
CA GLY A 60 -7.96 -24.26 0.64
C GLY A 60 -7.23 -25.11 -0.38
N GLN A 61 -7.14 -26.39 -0.05
CA GLN A 61 -6.42 -27.46 -0.73
C GLN A 61 -6.60 -27.48 -2.25
#